data_AF-W7DQR1-F1
#
_entry.id   AF-W7DQR1-F1
#
_cell.length_a   1.000
_cell.length_b   1.000
_cell.length_c   1.000
_cell.angle_alpha   90.00
_cell.angle_beta   90.00
_cell.angle_gamma   90.00
#
_symmetry.space_group_name_H-M   'P 1'
#
loop_
_entity.id
_entity.type
_entity.pdbx_description
1 polymer ?
#
loop_
_entity_poly.entity_id
_entity_poly.type
_entity_poly.pdbx_seq_one_letter_code
_entity_poly.pdbx_strand_id
1 'polypeptide(L)' 'MLDEDILYRNYSGTMEELLVDFDPSSFQYDYEENEKRNIQLTVYLTNRNMGIYKGLSEEAFFNLARSDIYDQRM' A
#
# COMPACT_ATOMS: atom_id res chain seq x y z
N MET A 1 -10.19 -2.23 -12.00
CA MET A 1 -9.80 -1.04 -11.24
C MET A 1 -9.98 -1.43 -9.78
N LEU A 2 -8.98 -1.21 -8.92
CA LEU A 2 -9.14 -1.50 -7.50
C LEU A 2 -10.23 -0.56 -6.93
N ASP A 3 -11.23 -1.13 -6.26
CA ASP A 3 -12.26 -0.36 -5.53
C ASP A 3 -11.80 -0.03 -4.09
N GLU A 4 -10.55 -0.37 -3.76
CA GLU A 4 -9.96 -0.28 -2.42
C GLU A 4 -8.67 0.53 -2.46
N ASP A 5 -8.50 1.36 -1.44
CA ASP A 5 -7.30 2.13 -1.18
C ASP A 5 -6.21 1.24 -0.60
N ILE A 6 -4.95 1.54 -0.94
CA ILE A 6 -3.78 0.86 -0.38
C ILE A 6 -3.15 1.77 0.68
N LEU A 7 -3.11 1.30 1.92
CA LEU A 7 -2.41 1.95 3.01
C LEU A 7 -1.05 1.30 3.20
N TYR A 8 0.00 2.12 3.12
CA TYR A 8 1.34 1.75 3.56
C TYR A 8 1.43 1.91 5.08
N ARG A 9 1.96 0.90 5.76
CA ARG A 9 2.37 1.02 7.17
C ARG A 9 3.79 0.50 7.33
N ASN A 10 4.64 1.29 7.96
CA ASN A 10 6.01 0.88 8.22
C ASN A 10 6.07 -0.27 9.25
N TYR A 11 7.16 -1.04 9.26
CA TYR A 11 7.29 -2.21 10.15
C TYR A 11 7.14 -1.86 11.65
N SER A 12 7.68 -0.71 12.09
CA SER A 12 7.54 -0.27 13.49
C SER A 12 6.12 0.16 13.86
N GLY A 13 5.24 0.33 12.88
CA GLY A 13 3.86 0.76 13.04
C GLY A 13 3.69 2.21 13.50
N THR A 14 4.74 3.03 13.42
CA THR A 14 4.75 4.45 13.80
C THR A 14 4.29 5.37 12.68
N MET A 15 4.22 4.87 11.44
CA MET A 15 3.80 5.61 10.26
C MET A 15 2.82 4.78 9.44
N GLU A 16 1.67 5.37 9.12
CA GLU A 16 0.67 4.83 8.20
C GLU A 16 0.20 5.95 7.27
N GLU A 17 0.18 5.69 5.96
CA GLU A 17 -0.16 6.69 4.96
C GLU A 17 -0.78 6.03 3.72
N LEU A 18 -1.67 6.76 3.04
CA LEU A 18 -2.25 6.34 1.78
C LEU A 18 -1.20 6.30 0.67
N LEU A 19 -1.11 5.19 -0.04
CA LEU A 19 -0.25 5.05 -1.21
C LEU A 19 -0.94 5.65 -2.44
N VAL A 20 -0.71 6.94 -2.69
CA VAL A 20 -1.42 7.70 -3.74
C VAL A 20 -0.74 7.68 -5.12
N ASP A 21 0.58 7.48 -5.17
CA ASP A 21 1.39 7.61 -6.38
C ASP A 21 1.85 6.24 -6.90
N PHE A 22 0.91 5.40 -7.35
CA PHE A 22 1.19 4.08 -7.92
C PHE A 22 0.41 3.84 -9.21
N ASP A 23 0.86 2.87 -10.02
CA ASP A 23 0.14 2.42 -11.22
C ASP A 23 -0.93 1.38 -10.83
N PRO A 24 -2.24 1.70 -10.91
CA PRO A 24 -3.29 0.77 -10.53
C PRO A 24 -3.38 -0.47 -11.44
N SER A 25 -2.87 -0.37 -12.67
CA SER A 25 -2.86 -1.49 -13.62
C SER A 25 -1.74 -2.50 -13.32
N SER A 26 -0.74 -2.09 -12.56
CA SER A 26 0.38 -2.94 -12.15
C SER A 26 0.10 -3.78 -10.89
N PHE A 27 -0.99 -3.49 -10.18
CA PHE A 27 -1.32 -4.21 -8.94
C PHE A 27 -1.72 -5.65 -9.25
N GLN A 28 -1.00 -6.59 -8.65
CA GLN A 28 -1.28 -8.02 -8.70
C GLN A 28 -1.21 -8.62 -7.31
N TYR A 29 -2.16 -9.50 -7.00
CA TYR A 29 -2.20 -10.24 -5.75
C TYR A 29 -2.32 -11.74 -6.06
N ASP A 30 -1.26 -12.48 -5.76
CA ASP A 30 -1.22 -13.93 -5.91
C ASP A 30 -1.30 -14.59 -4.54
N TYR A 31 -2.23 -15.54 -4.41
CA TYR A 31 -2.42 -16.33 -3.20
C TYR A 31 -2.36 -17.81 -3.51
N GLU A 32 -1.47 -18.51 -2.81
CA GLU A 32 -1.38 -19.96 -2.79
C GLU A 32 -1.61 -20.46 -1.35
N GLU A 33 -2.61 -21.33 -1.20
CA GLU A 33 -3.04 -21.81 0.11
C GLU A 33 -1.91 -22.57 0.82
N ASN A 34 -1.64 -22.21 2.08
CA ASN A 34 -0.59 -22.80 2.92
C ASN A 34 0.86 -22.64 2.40
N GLU A 35 1.08 -21.85 1.35
CA GLU A 35 2.42 -21.67 0.77
C GLU A 35 2.86 -20.20 0.81
N LYS A 36 2.24 -19.35 -0.02
CA LYS A 36 2.73 -17.99 -0.22
C LYS A 36 1.62 -17.00 -0.55
N ARG A 37 1.86 -15.75 -0.16
CA ARG A 37 1.13 -14.58 -0.64
C ARG A 37 2.12 -13.64 -1.29
N ASN A 38 1.80 -13.12 -2.46
CA ASN A 38 2.63 -12.15 -3.17
C ASN A 38 1.78 -10.95 -3.57
N ILE A 39 2.29 -9.76 -3.32
CA ILE A 39 1.72 -8.51 -3.81
C ILE A 39 2.79 -7.87 -4.70
N GLN A 40 2.42 -7.55 -5.93
CA GLN A 40 3.25 -6.79 -6.85
C GLN A 40 2.54 -5.49 -7.21
N LEU A 41 3.29 -4.40 -7.24
CA LEU A 41 2.81 -3.10 -7.71
C LEU A 41 3.99 -2.21 -8.11
N THR A 42 3.71 -1.20 -8.94
CA THR A 42 4.68 -0.18 -9.35
C THR A 42 4.33 1.14 -8.69
N VAL A 43 5.23 1.65 -7.86
CA VAL A 43 5.11 2.97 -7.23
C VAL A 43 6.00 3.96 -7.97
N TYR A 44 5.50 5.17 -8.18
CA TYR A 44 6.27 6.26 -8.78
C TYR A 44 6.88 7.13 -7.68
N LEU A 45 8.18 7.37 -7.70
CA LEU A 45 8.81 8.32 -6.79
C LEU A 45 8.41 9.76 -7.17
N THR A 46 7.79 10.46 -6.23
CA THR A 46 7.43 11.87 -6.34
C THR A 46 7.92 12.65 -5.11
N ASN A 47 7.94 13.98 -5.20
CA ASN A 47 8.23 14.81 -4.03
C ASN A 47 7.20 14.68 -2.89
N ARG A 48 6.00 14.13 -3.18
CA ARG A 48 4.91 13.96 -2.21
C ARG A 48 5.04 12.67 -1.42
N ASN A 49 5.52 11.60 -2.06
CA ASN A 49 5.60 10.28 -1.44
C ASN A 49 7.03 9.84 -1.05
N MET A 50 8.03 10.72 -1.17
CA MET A 50 9.44 10.37 -0.95
C MET A 50 9.71 9.71 0.41
N GLY A 51 8.97 10.11 1.45
CA GLY A 51 9.03 9.50 2.79
C GLY A 51 8.60 8.03 2.80
N ILE A 52 7.42 7.73 2.24
CA ILE A 52 6.91 6.35 2.14
C ILE A 52 7.70 5.52 1.11
N TYR A 53 8.10 6.11 -0.02
CA TYR A 53 8.78 5.42 -1.11
C TYR A 53 10.07 4.74 -0.62
N LYS A 54 10.85 5.43 0.23
CA LYS A 54 12.03 4.83 0.84
C LYS A 54 11.67 3.62 1.72
N GLY A 55 10.59 3.74 2.50
CA GLY A 55 10.12 2.68 3.37
C GLY A 55 9.49 1.48 2.65
N LEU A 56 9.15 1.59 1.37
CA LEU A 56 8.71 0.46 0.54
C LEU A 56 9.85 -0.49 0.14
N SER A 57 11.09 -0.02 0.23
CA SER A 57 12.28 -0.86 0.01
C SER A 57 12.71 -1.64 1.25
N GLU A 58 12.00 -1.44 2.37
CA GLU A 58 12.20 -2.10 3.66
C GLU A 58 11.00 -3.02 3.97
N GLU A 59 11.00 -3.65 5.15
CA GLU A 59 9.83 -4.38 5.62
C GLU A 59 8.66 -3.41 5.90
N ALA A 60 7.49 -3.73 5.36
CA ALA A 60 6.29 -2.92 5.49
C ALA A 60 5.03 -3.78 5.36
N PHE A 61 3.91 -3.22 5.79
CA PHE A 61 2.60 -3.81 5.65
C PHE A 61 1.76 -3.00 4.67
N PHE A 62 0.99 -3.70 3.84
CA PHE A 62 -0.06 -3.11 3.05
C PHE A 62 -1.41 -3.53 3.60
N ASN A 63 -2.27 -2.55 3.88
CA ASN A 63 -3.66 -2.78 4.24
C ASN A 63 -4.55 -2.29 3.10
N LEU A 64 -5.53 -3.11 2.72
CA LEU A 64 -6.60 -2.69 1.82
C LEU A 64 -7.70 -2.08 2.67
N ALA A 65 -8.04 -0.83 2.39
CA ALA A 65 -9.11 -0.11 3.07
C ALA A 65 -10.12 0.39 2.04
N ARG A 66 -11.39 0.49 2.45
CA ARG A 66 -12.36 1.26 1.67
C ARG A 66 -12.35 2.70 2.16
N SER A 67 -12.23 3.63 1.21
CA SER A 67 -12.14 5.07 1.44
C SER A 67 -13.35 5.63 2.20
N ASP A 68 -14.53 5.02 2.03
CA ASP A 68 -15.78 5.38 2.70
C ASP A 68 -15.78 5.18 4.23
N ILE A 69 -14.79 4.43 4.76
CA ILE A 69 -14.66 4.14 6.20
C ILE A 69 -13.62 5.06 6.88
N TYR A 70 -12.59 5.51 6.15
CA TYR A 70 -11.51 6.33 6.74
C TYR A 70 -11.90 7.80 6.94
N ASP A 71 -12.73 8.35 6.05
CA ASP A 71 -13.19 9.76 6.12
C ASP A 71 -14.14 10.01 7.32
N GLN A 72 -14.64 8.96 7.97
CA GLN A 72 -15.50 9.05 9.16
C GLN A 72 -14.75 8.97 10.50
N ARG A 73 -13.42 8.88 10.47
CA ARG A 73 -12.58 8.76 11.68
C ARG A 73 -11.69 9.99 11.95
N MET A 74 -11.83 11.08 11.19
CA MET A 74 -11.23 12.39 11.47
C MET A 74 -12.22 13.37 12.07
#